data_AF-A0A9X3F7A5-F1
#
_entry.id   AF-A0A9X3F7A5-F1
#
_cell.length_a   1.000
_cell.length_b   1.000
_cell.length_c   1.000
_cell.angle_alpha   90.00
_cell.angle_beta   90.00
_cell.angle_gamma   90.00
#
_symmetry.space_group_name_H-M   'P 1'
#
loop_
_entity.id
_entity.type
_entity.pdbx_description
1 polymer ?
#
loop_
_entity_poly.entity_id
_entity_poly.type
_entity_poly.pdbx_seq_one_letter_code
_entity_poly.pdbx_strand_id
1 'polypeptide(L)' 'MNKVTIEITKEGWQTTVEIDGAKVIEKHVKTDWGASQETENFESSEFIDDELLNTLESADSSAYDIMKELNMCSD' A
#
# COMPACT_ATOMS: atom_id res chain seq x y z
N MET A 1 -7.41 -18.76 1.67
CA MET A 1 -7.05 -18.25 0.33
C MET A 1 -6.14 -17.07 0.56
N ASN A 2 -4.97 -17.06 -0.07
CA ASN A 2 -4.02 -15.97 0.10
C ASN A 2 -4.31 -14.90 -0.96
N LYS A 3 -4.40 -13.64 -0.54
CA LYS A 3 -4.87 -12.55 -1.39
C LYS A 3 -4.18 -11.25 -0.99
N VAL A 4 -3.80 -10.46 -1.99
CA VAL A 4 -3.40 -9.07 -1.84
C VAL A 4 -4.39 -8.20 -2.61
N THR A 5 -4.77 -7.06 -2.05
CA THR A 5 -5.58 -6.04 -2.71
C THR A 5 -4.90 -4.70 -2.54
N ILE A 6 -4.61 -4.02 -3.64
CA ILE A 6 -4.05 -2.66 -3.66
C ILE A 6 -5.10 -1.75 -4.26
N GLU A 7 -5.63 -0.83 -3.46
CA GLU A 7 -6.55 0.21 -3.91
C GLU A 7 -5.78 1.53 -4.00
N ILE A 8 -5.78 2.18 -5.16
CA ILE A 8 -5.06 3.42 -5.41
C ILE A 8 -6.06 4.49 -5.83
N THR A 9 -5.99 5.64 -5.17
CA THR A 9 -6.80 6.82 -5.45
C THR A 9 -5.90 8.06 -5.53
N LYS A 10 -6.44 9.19 -5.98
CA LYS A 10 -5.70 10.47 -5.92
C LYS A 10 -5.44 10.98 -4.50
N GLU A 11 -6.09 10.41 -3.48
CA GLU A 11 -5.97 10.80 -2.08
C GLU A 11 -5.00 9.89 -1.31
N GLY A 12 -4.47 8.84 -1.94
CA GLY A 12 -3.62 7.84 -1.31
C GLY A 12 -3.87 6.43 -1.81
N TRP A 13 -3.21 5.45 -1.20
CA TRP A 13 -3.40 4.03 -1.50
C TRP A 13 -3.51 3.19 -0.23
N GLN A 14 -4.11 2.02 -0.36
CA GLN A 14 -4.24 1.04 0.71
C GLN A 14 -3.91 -0.35 0.17
N THR A 15 -2.99 -1.02 0.85
CA THR A 15 -2.60 -2.39 0.58
C THR A 15 -3.20 -3.28 1.67
N THR A 16 -4.00 -4.27 1.29
CA THR A 16 -4.60 -5.26 2.21
C THR A 16 -4.07 -6.64 1.87
N VAL A 17 -3.43 -7.26 2.85
CA VAL A 17 -2.86 -8.61 2.74
C VAL A 17 -3.69 -9.54 3.61
N GLU A 18 -4.21 -10.61 3.01
CA GLU A 18 -4.96 -11.68 3.68
C GLU A 18 -4.27 -13.02 3.42
N ILE A 19 -3.61 -13.60 4.42
CA ILE A 19 -2.85 -14.87 4.33
C ILE A 19 -3.27 -15.77 5.48
N ASP A 20 -3.65 -17.00 5.18
CA ASP A 20 -4.04 -18.02 6.18
C ASP A 20 -5.04 -17.55 7.26
N GLY A 21 -5.91 -16.60 6.90
CA GLY A 21 -6.93 -16.03 7.78
C GLY A 21 -6.46 -14.84 8.62
N ALA A 22 -5.17 -14.50 8.60
CA ALA A 22 -4.66 -13.23 9.11
C ALA A 22 -4.92 -12.11 8.10
N LYS A 23 -5.15 -10.89 8.58
CA LYS A 23 -5.36 -9.70 7.76
C LYS A 23 -4.48 -8.55 8.26
N VAL A 24 -3.68 -8.00 7.37
CA VAL A 24 -2.85 -6.81 7.62
C VAL A 24 -3.22 -5.74 6.60
N ILE A 25 -3.29 -4.49 7.04
CA ILE A 25 -3.66 -3.35 6.21
C ILE A 25 -2.60 -2.28 6.38
N GLU A 26 -1.99 -1.87 5.28
CA GLU A 26 -1.15 -0.70 5.20
C GLU A 26 -1.84 0.39 4.41
N LYS A 27 -1.89 1.61 4.94
CA LYS A 27 -2.54 2.76 4.32
C LYS A 27 -1.61 3.95 4.27
N HIS A 28 -1.52 4.53 3.10
CA HIS A 28 -0.82 5.77 2.83
C HIS A 28 -1.81 6.83 2.35
N VAL A 29 -1.74 8.01 2.96
CA VAL A 29 -2.58 9.17 2.62
C VAL A 29 -1.71 10.25 2.00
N LYS A 30 -2.21 10.85 0.92
CA LYS A 30 -1.54 11.96 0.26
C LYS A 30 -1.44 13.16 1.21
N THR A 31 -0.30 13.82 1.18
CA THR A 31 -0.03 15.08 1.87
C THR A 31 0.47 16.13 0.88
N ASP A 32 0.59 17.38 1.31
CA ASP A 32 1.13 18.46 0.48
C ASP A 32 2.58 18.20 0.02
N TRP A 33 3.31 17.32 0.73
CA TRP A 33 4.72 17.04 0.51
C TRP A 33 4.98 15.64 -0.07
N GLY A 34 3.94 14.84 -0.33
CA GLY A 34 4.07 13.46 -0.79
C GLY A 34 2.97 12.56 -0.21
N ALA A 35 3.34 11.55 0.55
CA ALA A 35 2.41 10.66 1.25
C ALA A 35 2.89 10.39 2.67
N SER A 36 1.96 10.13 3.58
CA SER A 36 2.20 9.73 4.97
C SER A 36 1.51 8.41 5.25
N GLN A 37 2.20 7.52 5.96
CA GLN A 37 1.68 6.25 6.38
C GLN A 37 0.83 6.43 7.66
N GLU A 38 -0.40 5.93 7.65
CA GLU A 38 -1.39 6.12 8.73
C GLU A 38 -1.63 4.85 9.56
N THR A 39 -1.13 3.70 9.10
CA THR A 39 -1.27 2.41 9.79
C THR A 39 0.09 1.78 10.02
N GLU A 40 0.14 0.75 10.87
CA GLU A 40 1.35 -0.06 11.04
C GLU A 40 1.83 -0.64 9.70
N ASN A 41 3.15 -0.80 9.56
CA ASN A 41 3.78 -1.30 8.35
C ASN A 41 3.86 -2.82 8.33
N PHE A 42 4.07 -3.38 7.14
CA PHE A 42 4.19 -4.83 6.96
C PHE A 42 5.45 -5.43 7.62
N GLU A 43 6.49 -4.64 7.91
CA GLU A 43 7.74 -5.13 8.53
C GLU A 43 7.52 -5.75 9.93
N SER A 44 6.44 -5.37 10.61
CA SER A 44 6.09 -5.92 11.93
C SER A 44 5.26 -7.21 11.86
N SER A 45 4.84 -7.64 10.66
CA SER A 45 3.95 -8.78 10.48
C SER A 45 4.71 -10.11 10.42
N GLU A 46 4.50 -10.96 11.43
CA GLU A 46 5.04 -12.33 11.51
C GLU A 46 4.56 -13.26 10.36
N PHE A 47 3.52 -12.84 9.62
CA PHE A 47 2.85 -13.64 8.59
C PHE A 47 3.23 -13.25 7.16
N ILE A 48 4.08 -12.24 6.98
CA ILE A 48 4.55 -11.78 5.68
C ILE A 48 6.04 -12.14 5.62
N ASP A 49 6.41 -13.02 4.69
CA ASP A 49 7.82 -13.36 4.49
C ASP A 49 8.57 -12.24 3.74
N ASP A 50 9.91 -12.28 3.81
CA ASP A 50 10.78 -11.26 3.22
C ASP A 50 10.57 -11.10 1.71
N GLU A 51 10.26 -12.17 0.98
CA GLU A 51 10.09 -12.11 -0.49
C GLU A 51 8.80 -11.38 -0.86
N LEU A 52 7.72 -11.69 -0.14
CA LEU A 52 6.46 -10.97 -0.27
C LEU A 52 6.61 -9.52 0.18
N LEU A 53 7.28 -9.26 1.30
CA LEU A 53 7.52 -7.91 1.81
C LEU A 53 8.25 -7.03 0.77
N ASN A 54 9.38 -7.52 0.24
CA ASN A 54 10.13 -6.81 -0.81
C ASN A 54 9.27 -6.55 -2.07
N THR A 55 8.38 -7.48 -2.41
CA THR A 55 7.46 -7.32 -3.55
C THR A 55 6.39 -6.27 -3.26
N LEU A 56 5.85 -6.23 -2.04
CA LEU A 56 4.88 -5.24 -1.60
C LEU A 56 5.48 -3.83 -1.59
N GLU A 57 6.70 -3.66 -1.07
CA GLU A 57 7.41 -2.38 -1.08
C GLU A 57 7.63 -1.85 -2.51
N SER A 58 7.94 -2.75 -3.45
CA SER A 58 8.06 -2.41 -4.87
C SER A 58 6.72 -1.96 -5.47
N ALA A 59 5.63 -2.60 -5.04
CA ALA A 59 4.28 -2.23 -5.44
C ALA A 59 3.83 -0.89 -4.82
N ASP A 60 4.20 -0.59 -3.58
CA ASP A 60 3.91 0.68 -2.91
C ASP A 60 4.59 1.86 -3.61
N SER A 61 5.82 1.68 -4.08
CA SER A 61 6.51 2.68 -4.92
C SER A 61 5.71 2.98 -6.20
N SER A 62 5.21 1.94 -6.86
CA SER A 62 4.35 2.09 -8.05
C SER A 62 3.00 2.75 -7.70
N ALA A 63 2.44 2.43 -6.52
CA ALA A 63 1.18 3.01 -6.06
C ALA A 63 1.29 4.51 -5.77
N TYR A 64 2.42 4.95 -5.21
CA TYR A 64 2.73 6.36 -5.02
C TYR A 64 2.75 7.12 -6.36
N ASP A 65 3.46 6.60 -7.37
CA ASP A 65 3.55 7.22 -8.68
C ASP A 65 2.16 7.28 -9.36
N ILE A 66 1.38 6.19 -9.31
CA ILE A 66 0.01 6.17 -9.85
C ILE A 66 -0.87 7.20 -9.15
N MET A 67 -0.84 7.28 -7.81
CA MET A 67 -1.61 8.27 -7.05
C MET A 67 -1.26 9.70 -7.48
N LYS A 68 0.03 9.99 -7.65
CA LYS A 68 0.51 11.30 -8.08
C LYS A 68 0.01 11.67 -9.47
N GLU A 69 0.07 10.76 -10.42
CA GLU A 69 -0.43 10.98 -11.79
C GLU A 69 -1.98 11.09 -11.82
N LEU A 70 -2.70 10.28 -11.03
CA LEU A 70 -4.16 10.39 -10.88
C LEU A 70 -4.58 11.78 -10.39
N ASN A 71 -3.79 12.42 -9.53
CA ASN A 71 -4.04 13.79 -9.10
C ASN A 71 -3.92 14.80 -10.26
N MET A 72 -3.02 14.56 -11.22
CA MET A 72 -2.82 15.40 -12.40
C MET A 72 -3.88 15.18 -13.49
N CYS A 73 -4.64 14.08 -13.44
CA CYS A 73 -5.77 13.81 -14.32
C CYS A 73 -7.06 14.61 -13.96
N SER A 74 -6.98 15.53 -13.00
CA SER A 74 -8.10 16.41 -12.65
C SER A 74 -8.13 17.60 -13.63
N ASP A 75 -9.20 17.72 -14.43
CA ASP A 75 -9.47 18.90 -15.29
C ASP A 75 -9.55 20.21 -14.50
#